data_AF-A0A8J5IJ25-F1
#
_entry.id   AF-A0A8J5IJ25-F1
#
_cell.length_a   1.000
_cell.length_b   1.000
_cell.length_c   1.000
_cell.angle_alpha   90.00
_cell.angle_beta   90.00
_cell.angle_gamma   90.00
#
_symmetry.space_group_name_H-M   'P 1'
#
loop_
_entity.id
_entity.type
_entity.pdbx_description
1 polymer ?
#
loop_
_entity_poly.entity_id
_entity_poly.type
_entity_poly.pdbx_seq_one_letter_code
_entity_poly.pdbx_strand_id
1 'polypeptide(L)'
;MNPMLCFAALFAVVATTFVPAKEDEFDATFKAIELLSEKKVIDDKTRTQLKKKLFTATERQFKLLNKALDNYIDDENSTDVLEWINAFLESN
;
A
#
# COMPACT_ATOMS: atom_id res chain seq x y z
N MET A 1 51.12 -17.12 -10.25
CA MET A 1 50.25 -15.94 -10.03
C MET A 1 48.86 -16.33 -10.50
N ASN A 2 47.93 -16.53 -9.55
CA ASN A 2 46.62 -17.17 -9.78
C ASN A 2 45.57 -16.15 -10.28
N PRO A 3 44.97 -16.34 -11.46
CA PRO A 3 43.85 -15.53 -11.93
C PRO A 3 42.53 -16.24 -11.57
N MET A 4 42.14 -16.25 -10.29
CA MET A 4 40.94 -16.97 -9.86
C MET A 4 40.21 -16.26 -8.72
N LEU A 5 40.02 -14.94 -8.80
CA LEU A 5 39.34 -14.18 -7.72
C LEU A 5 38.48 -13.00 -8.21
N CYS A 6 37.89 -13.04 -9.41
CA CYS A 6 37.04 -11.94 -9.88
C CYS A 6 35.57 -12.27 -10.17
N PHE A 7 35.10 -13.52 -9.97
CA PHE A 7 33.71 -13.87 -10.32
C PHE A 7 32.76 -14.12 -9.14
N ALA A 8 33.24 -14.16 -7.89
CA ALA A 8 32.39 -14.45 -6.73
C ALA A 8 31.67 -13.23 -6.13
N ALA A 9 32.11 -12.00 -6.42
CA ALA A 9 31.52 -10.79 -5.82
C ALA A 9 30.29 -10.25 -6.56
N LEU A 10 30.00 -10.73 -7.77
CA LEU A 10 28.89 -10.19 -8.58
C LEU A 10 27.53 -10.82 -8.22
N PHE A 11 27.50 -12.00 -7.60
CA PHE A 11 26.25 -12.70 -7.27
C PHE A 11 25.64 -12.30 -5.92
N ALA A 12 26.38 -11.66 -5.02
CA ALA A 12 25.85 -11.29 -3.69
C ALA A 12 25.03 -9.99 -3.71
N VAL A 13 25.20 -9.11 -4.70
CA VAL A 13 24.45 -7.83 -4.80
C VAL A 13 23.06 -8.03 -5.43
N VAL A 14 22.85 -9.13 -6.17
CA VAL A 14 21.57 -9.41 -6.84
C VAL A 14 20.52 -10.00 -5.89
N ALA A 15 20.91 -10.49 -4.71
CA ALA A 15 20.00 -11.10 -3.73
C ALA A 15 19.35 -10.11 -2.76
N THR A 16 19.75 -8.82 -2.75
CA THR A 16 19.28 -7.84 -1.75
C THR A 16 18.35 -6.75 -2.29
N THR A 17 17.97 -6.76 -3.57
CA THR A 17 17.13 -5.68 -4.16
C THR A 17 15.80 -6.14 -4.76
N PHE A 18 15.41 -7.41 -4.61
CA PHE A 18 14.08 -7.85 -5.01
C PHE A 18 13.16 -7.99 -3.80
N VAL A 19 12.91 -6.87 -3.10
CA VAL A 19 11.69 -6.74 -2.31
C VAL A 19 10.55 -6.63 -3.33
N PRO A 20 9.53 -7.50 -3.29
CA PRO A 20 8.44 -7.41 -4.24
C PRO A 20 7.72 -6.09 -4.00
N ALA A 21 7.72 -5.17 -4.97
CA ALA A 21 7.09 -3.84 -4.88
C ALA A 21 5.64 -3.86 -4.33
N LYS A 22 4.96 -5.01 -4.38
CA LYS A 22 3.65 -5.23 -3.77
C LYS A 22 3.63 -5.14 -2.25
N GLU A 23 4.68 -5.56 -1.55
CA GLU A 23 4.73 -5.45 -0.08
C GLU A 23 4.82 -3.99 0.35
N ASP A 24 5.58 -3.17 -0.38
CA ASP A 24 5.71 -1.74 -0.12
C ASP A 24 4.40 -0.98 -0.36
N GLU A 25 3.67 -1.29 -1.44
CA GLU A 25 2.37 -0.68 -1.74
C GLU A 25 1.30 -1.02 -0.68
N PHE A 26 1.31 -2.26 -0.18
CA PHE A 26 0.36 -2.68 0.85
C PHE A 26 0.65 -1.98 2.18
N ASP A 27 1.91 -1.91 2.59
CA ASP A 27 2.31 -1.19 3.81
C ASP A 27 2.01 0.31 3.73
N ALA A 28 2.24 0.94 2.57
CA ALA A 28 1.88 2.34 2.33
C ALA A 28 0.36 2.56 2.44
N THR A 29 -0.45 1.68 1.86
CA THR A 29 -1.92 1.73 1.96
C THR A 29 -2.39 1.63 3.41
N PHE A 30 -1.78 0.75 4.21
CA PHE A 30 -2.13 0.61 5.64
C PHE A 30 -1.76 1.87 6.43
N LYS A 31 -0.59 2.46 6.16
CA LYS A 31 -0.17 3.73 6.78
C LYS A 31 -1.13 4.87 6.43
N ALA A 32 -1.57 4.97 5.18
CA ALA A 32 -2.54 5.98 4.77
C ALA A 32 -3.90 5.81 5.47
N ILE A 33 -4.35 4.57 5.67
CA ILE A 33 -5.57 4.28 6.45
C ILE A 33 -5.41 4.69 7.92
N GLU A 34 -4.24 4.47 8.53
CA GLU A 34 -3.98 4.96 9.89
C GLU A 34 -3.99 6.49 9.94
N LEU A 35 -3.36 7.16 8.97
CA LEU A 35 -3.35 8.62 8.88
C LEU A 35 -4.76 9.20 8.80
N LEU A 36 -5.65 8.59 8.01
CA LEU A 36 -7.07 8.99 7.95
C LEU A 36 -7.77 8.87 9.29
N SER A 37 -7.47 7.82 10.06
CA SER A 37 -8.02 7.62 11.40
C SER A 37 -7.45 8.63 12.40
N GLU A 38 -6.15 8.93 12.34
CA GLU A 38 -5.49 9.94 13.18
C GLU A 38 -6.05 11.34 12.91
N LYS A 39 -6.27 11.67 11.63
CA LYS A 39 -6.93 12.91 11.18
C LYS A 39 -8.44 12.92 11.45
N LYS A 40 -9.01 11.84 12.01
CA LYS A 40 -10.45 11.67 12.30
C LYS A 40 -11.35 11.79 11.06
N VAL A 41 -10.81 11.50 9.88
CA VAL A 41 -11.59 11.41 8.63
C VAL A 41 -12.46 10.15 8.64
N ILE A 42 -11.92 9.06 9.17
CA ILE A 42 -12.64 7.80 9.39
C ILE A 42 -12.65 7.42 10.87
N ASP A 43 -13.66 6.69 11.30
CA ASP A 43 -13.73 6.11 12.63
C ASP A 43 -13.00 4.75 12.72
N ASP A 44 -12.80 4.28 13.96
CA ASP A 44 -12.10 3.01 14.20
C ASP A 44 -12.80 1.80 13.57
N LYS A 45 -14.13 1.86 13.47
CA LYS A 45 -14.94 0.83 12.83
C LYS A 45 -14.62 0.74 11.34
N THR A 46 -14.64 1.88 10.64
CA THR A 46 -14.34 2.00 9.21
C THR A 46 -12.89 1.61 8.93
N ARG A 47 -11.94 2.06 9.77
CA ARG A 47 -10.54 1.64 9.73
C ARG A 47 -10.39 0.12 9.77
N THR A 48 -11.06 -0.53 10.72
CA THR A 48 -11.01 -1.99 10.89
C THR A 48 -11.65 -2.71 9.70
N GLN A 49 -12.76 -2.20 9.17
CA GLN A 49 -13.42 -2.77 8.00
C GLN A 49 -12.56 -2.66 6.74
N LEU A 50 -11.91 -1.51 6.51
CA LEU A 50 -10.99 -1.31 5.39
C LEU A 50 -9.84 -2.30 5.41
N LYS A 51 -9.16 -2.44 6.55
CA LYS A 51 -8.07 -3.41 6.71
C LYS A 51 -8.51 -4.84 6.43
N LYS A 52 -9.68 -5.25 6.94
CA LYS A 52 -10.22 -6.59 6.70
C LYS A 52 -10.50 -6.81 5.21
N LYS A 53 -11.11 -5.83 4.56
CA LYS A 53 -11.49 -5.94 3.14
C LYS A 53 -10.27 -5.92 2.21
N LEU A 54 -9.21 -5.22 2.57
CA LEU A 54 -7.94 -5.22 1.83
C LEU A 54 -7.34 -6.62 1.66
N PHE A 55 -7.50 -7.51 2.65
CA PHE A 55 -7.01 -8.89 2.54
C PHE A 55 -7.78 -9.74 1.51
N THR A 56 -9.02 -9.36 1.19
CA THR A 56 -9.87 -10.08 0.23
C THR A 56 -10.07 -9.30 -1.07
N ALA A 57 -9.50 -8.10 -1.17
CA ALA A 57 -9.65 -7.25 -2.34
C ALA A 57 -8.87 -7.80 -3.53
N THR A 58 -9.47 -7.72 -4.71
CA THR A 58 -8.75 -7.97 -5.96
C THR A 58 -7.66 -6.91 -6.15
N GLU A 59 -6.62 -7.22 -6.93
CA GLU A 59 -5.56 -6.27 -7.26
C GLU A 59 -6.11 -4.96 -7.86
N ARG A 60 -7.20 -5.04 -8.64
CA ARG A 60 -7.85 -3.86 -9.20
C ARG A 60 -8.50 -3.00 -8.11
N GLN A 61 -9.28 -3.59 -7.21
CA GLN A 61 -9.90 -2.88 -6.09
C GLN A 61 -8.84 -2.25 -5.19
N PHE A 62 -7.75 -2.98 -4.92
CA PHE A 62 -6.60 -2.47 -4.18
C PHE A 62 -5.99 -1.23 -4.85
N LYS A 63 -5.65 -1.29 -6.14
CA LYS A 63 -5.05 -0.17 -6.87
C LYS A 63 -5.96 1.07 -6.92
N LEU A 64 -7.27 0.86 -7.03
CA LEU A 64 -8.24 1.96 -7.00
C LEU A 64 -8.28 2.63 -5.64
N LEU A 65 -8.32 1.85 -4.55
CA LEU A 65 -8.26 2.41 -3.20
C LEU A 65 -6.93 3.12 -2.94
N ASN A 66 -5.81 2.49 -3.29
CA ASN A 66 -4.48 3.07 -3.11
C ASN A 66 -4.37 4.43 -3.83
N LYS A 67 -4.85 4.52 -5.08
CA LYS A 67 -4.90 5.79 -5.81
C LYS A 67 -5.75 6.87 -5.11
N ALA A 68 -6.90 6.50 -4.56
CA ALA A 68 -7.74 7.46 -3.84
C ALA A 68 -7.07 7.96 -2.54
N LEU A 69 -6.35 7.07 -1.85
CA LEU A 69 -5.57 7.42 -0.66
C LEU A 69 -4.36 8.30 -0.99
N ASP A 70 -3.68 8.04 -2.11
CA ASP A 70 -2.56 8.84 -2.60
C ASP A 70 -3.01 10.25 -2.97
N ASN A 71 -4.12 10.38 -3.71
CA ASN A 71 -4.72 11.68 -4.02
C ASN A 71 -5.04 12.48 -2.73
N TYR A 72 -5.58 11.82 -1.71
CA TYR A 72 -5.89 12.46 -0.43
C TYR A 72 -4.65 13.02 0.28
N ILE A 73 -3.49 12.37 0.13
CA ILE A 73 -2.24 12.87 0.73
C ILE A 73 -1.84 14.21 0.09
N ASP A 74 -2.10 14.37 -1.21
CA ASP A 74 -1.75 15.58 -1.96
C ASP A 74 -2.79 16.71 -1.81
N ASP A 75 -4.09 16.38 -1.86
CA ASP A 75 -5.18 17.38 -1.91
C ASP A 75 -5.87 17.63 -0.56
N GLU A 76 -5.67 16.73 0.42
CA GLU A 76 -6.37 16.68 1.72
C GLU A 76 -7.90 16.71 1.64
N ASN A 77 -8.47 16.43 0.47
CA ASN A 77 -9.91 16.43 0.22
C ASN A 77 -10.54 15.17 0.82
N SER A 78 -11.06 15.35 2.03
CA SER A 78 -11.69 14.26 2.78
C SER A 78 -12.99 13.75 2.13
N THR A 79 -13.66 14.55 1.30
CA THR A 79 -14.91 14.14 0.66
C THR A 79 -14.67 13.07 -0.40
N ASP A 80 -13.73 13.30 -1.31
CA ASP A 80 -13.46 12.39 -2.43
C ASP A 80 -12.94 11.04 -1.92
N VAL A 81 -12.01 11.05 -0.96
CA VAL A 81 -11.47 9.81 -0.39
C VAL A 81 -12.53 9.01 0.36
N LEU A 82 -13.48 9.67 1.03
CA LEU A 82 -14.58 9.00 1.73
C LEU A 82 -15.56 8.34 0.76
N GLU A 83 -15.85 8.97 -0.38
CA GLU A 83 -16.66 8.35 -1.43
C GLU A 83 -16.01 7.06 -1.94
N TRP A 84 -14.71 7.10 -2.23
CA TRP A 84 -13.97 5.91 -2.66
C TRP A 84 -13.88 4.83 -1.58
N ILE A 85 -13.70 5.21 -0.32
CA ILE A 85 -13.71 4.28 0.82
C ILE A 85 -15.05 3.59 0.95
N ASN A 86 -16.15 4.34 0.89
CA ASN A 86 -17.50 3.77 0.97
C ASN A 86 -17.77 2.83 -0.22
N ALA A 87 -17.47 3.26 -1.44
CA ALA A 87 -17.61 2.42 -2.63
C ALA A 87 -16.75 1.14 -2.54
N PHE A 88 -15.52 1.27 -2.04
CA PHE A 88 -14.66 0.12 -1.80
C PHE A 88 -15.28 -0.82 -0.76
N LEU A 89 -15.78 -0.31 0.37
CA LEU A 89 -16.43 -1.08 1.43
C LEU A 89 -17.76 -1.73 1.03
N GLU A 90 -18.45 -1.20 0.03
CA GLU A 90 -19.68 -1.76 -0.53
C GLU A 90 -19.46 -2.75 -1.69
N SER A 91 -18.28 -2.73 -2.34
CA SER A 91 -17.99 -3.61 -3.47
C SER A 91 -17.93 -5.11 -3.09
N ASN A 92 -18.43 -6.02 -3.94
CA ASN A 92 -18.36 -7.46 -3.66
C ASN A 92 -17.05 -8.09 -4.16
#